data_AF-A0A0C3BUI6-F1
#
_entry.id   AF-A0A0C3BUI6-F1
#
_cell.length_a   1.000
_cell.length_b   1.000
_cell.length_c   1.000
_cell.angle_alpha   90.00
_cell.angle_beta   90.00
_cell.angle_gamma   90.00
#
_symmetry.space_group_name_H-M   'P 1'
#
loop_
_entity.id
_entity.type
_entity.pdbx_description
1 polymer ?
#
loop_
_entity_poly.entity_id
_entity_poly.type
_entity_poly.pdbx_seq_one_letter_code
_entity_poly.pdbx_strand_id
1 'polypeptide(L)' 'MKLTHKFCPTCGSSVLADFNGKIPLGGVDQLGVNVRMFQDIDLKELKLHYFDGRSTLKPEYVVGQ' A
#
# COMPACT_ATOMS: atom_id res chain seq x y z
N MET A 1 -7.53 0.19 -11.91
CA MET A 1 -6.29 0.83 -11.42
C MET A 1 -5.22 -0.22 -11.27
N LYS A 2 -4.00 0.01 -11.77
CA LYS A 2 -2.86 -0.92 -11.57
C LYS A 2 -1.97 -0.34 -10.49
N LEU A 3 -1.97 -0.96 -9.32
CA LEU A 3 -1.15 -0.62 -8.16
C LEU A 3 0.05 -1.56 -8.14
N THR A 4 1.27 -1.03 -8.03
CA THR A 4 2.49 -1.85 -8.03
C THR A 4 2.90 -2.13 -6.60
N HIS A 5 2.64 -3.34 -6.11
CA HIS A 5 3.12 -3.79 -4.81
C HIS A 5 4.61 -4.14 -4.89
N LYS A 6 5.42 -3.62 -3.97
CA LYS A 6 6.86 -3.88 -3.87
C LYS A 6 7.15 -4.61 -2.57
N PHE A 7 7.85 -5.74 -2.68
CA PHE A 7 8.20 -6.62 -1.58
C PHE A 7 9.72 -6.71 -1.42
N CYS A 8 10.20 -6.97 -0.21
CA CYS A 8 11.60 -7.27 0.03
C CYS A 8 11.97 -8.61 -0.63
N PRO A 9 12.99 -8.67 -1.49
CA PRO A 9 13.36 -9.92 -2.17
C PRO A 9 13.95 -10.97 -1.23
N THR A 10 14.42 -10.56 -0.05
CA THR A 10 15.07 -11.45 0.91
C THR A 10 14.08 -12.13 1.85
N CYS A 11 13.07 -11.41 2.33
CA CYS A 11 12.14 -11.90 3.36
C CYS A 11 10.66 -11.85 2.96
N GLY A 12 10.32 -11.32 1.79
CA GLY A 12 8.95 -11.25 1.29
C GLY A 12 8.06 -10.21 1.97
N SER A 13 8.57 -9.41 2.90
CA SER A 13 7.80 -8.34 3.54
C SER A 13 7.26 -7.34 2.52
N SER A 14 5.96 -7.01 2.60
CA SER A 14 5.36 -5.93 1.81
C SER A 14 5.90 -4.59 2.28
N VAL A 15 6.69 -3.91 1.46
CA VAL A 15 7.34 -2.64 1.82
C VAL A 15 6.46 -1.46 1.45
N LEU A 16 5.99 -1.41 0.21
CA LEU A 16 5.14 -0.32 -0.27
C LEU A 16 4.24 -0.73 -1.44
N ALA A 17 3.26 0.12 -1.72
CA ALA A 17 2.44 0.09 -2.91
C ALA A 17 2.57 1.43 -3.65
N ASP A 18 2.89 1.37 -4.93
CA ASP A 18 3.15 2.52 -5.79
C ASP A 18 1.94 2.77 -6.70
N PHE A 19 1.33 3.95 -6.55
CA PHE A 19 0.16 4.36 -7.32
C PHE A 19 0.51 4.82 -8.74
N ASN A 20 1.80 4.91 -9.09
CA ASN A 20 2.32 5.27 -10.40
C ASN A 20 1.70 6.57 -10.96
N GLY A 21 1.58 7.60 -10.13
CA GLY A 21 1.03 8.90 -10.49
C GLY A 21 -0.49 8.95 -10.67
N LYS A 22 -1.22 7.85 -10.40
CA LYS A 22 -2.66 7.76 -10.70
C LYS A 22 -3.57 8.35 -9.63
N ILE A 23 -3.05 8.59 -8.43
CA ILE A 23 -3.80 9.26 -7.35
C ILE A 23 -2.97 10.46 -6.87
N PRO A 24 -2.92 11.55 -7.64
CA PRO A 24 -2.22 12.74 -7.18
C PRO A 24 -3.05 13.42 -6.07
N LEU A 25 -2.54 13.41 -4.84
CA LEU A 25 -3.03 14.28 -3.76
C LEU A 25 -2.18 15.56 -3.80
N GLY A 26 -2.83 16.69 -4.11
CA GLY A 26 -2.13 17.97 -4.25
C GLY A 26 -1.13 18.03 -5.41
N GLY A 27 -1.31 17.21 -6.45
CA GLY A 27 -0.41 17.17 -7.62
C GLY A 27 0.87 16.33 -7.44
N VAL A 28 1.00 15.63 -6.30
CA VAL A 28 2.17 14.79 -5.99
C VAL A 28 1.80 13.31 -6.06
N ASP A 29 2.66 12.50 -6.68
CA ASP A 29 2.52 11.05 -6.69
C ASP A 29 2.54 10.48 -5.27
N GLN A 30 1.75 9.44 -5.04
CA GLN A 30 1.51 8.88 -3.73
C GLN A 30 2.12 7.49 -3.61
N LEU A 31 2.64 7.20 -2.42
CA LEU A 31 3.14 5.88 -2.05
C LEU A 31 2.40 5.41 -0.80
N GLY A 32 1.83 4.20 -0.86
CA GLY A 32 1.29 3.51 0.31
C GLY A 32 2.40 2.74 0.99
N VAL A 33 2.96 3.25 2.08
CA VAL A 33 4.09 2.60 2.78
C VAL A 33 3.57 1.76 3.94
N ASN A 34 4.11 0.55 4.11
CA ASN A 34 3.79 -0.27 5.26
C ASN A 34 4.43 0.32 6.52
N VAL A 35 3.61 0.89 7.40
CA VAL A 35 4.07 1.54 8.65
C VAL A 35 4.91 0.62 9.54
N ARG A 36 4.71 -0.71 9.47
CA ARG A 36 5.50 -1.70 10.22
C ARG A 36 6.97 -1.80 9.78
N MET A 37 7.35 -1.09 8.71
CA MET A 37 8.73 -1.05 8.22
C MET A 37 9.56 0.08 8.82
N PHE A 38 8.93 1.02 9.51
CA PHE A 38 9.65 2.06 10.25
C PHE A 38 10.02 1.56 11.64
N GLN A 39 11.20 1.95 12.10
CA GLN A 39 11.61 1.79 13.48
C GLN A 39 10.95 2.87 14.34
N ASP A 40 10.78 2.57 15.64
CA ASP A 40 10.34 3.54 16.64
C ASP A 40 8.94 4.15 16.40
N ILE A 41 8.05 3.41 15.73
CA ILE A 41 6.63 3.75 15.63
C ILE A 41 5.82 2.94 16.65
N ASP A 42 5.09 3.64 17.53
CA ASP A 42 4.09 2.99 18.38
C ASP A 42 2.80 2.75 17.60
N LEU A 43 2.55 1.49 17.25
CA LEU A 43 1.35 1.09 16.53
C LEU A 43 0.07 1.23 17.35
N LYS A 44 0.15 1.31 18.68
CA LYS A 44 -1.03 1.41 19.57
C LYS A 44 -1.65 2.80 19.54
N GLU A 45 -0.82 3.81 19.31
CA GLU A 45 -1.23 5.21 19.23
C GLU A 45 -1.77 5.58 17.83
N LEU A 46 -1.67 4.68 16.84
CA LEU A 46 -2.17 4.93 15.50
C LEU A 46 -3.71 4.88 15.46
N LYS A 47 -4.31 5.98 14.98
CA LYS A 47 -5.72 5.98 14.58
C LYS A 47 -5.89 5.27 13.24
N LEU A 48 -6.38 4.03 13.29
CA LEU A 48 -6.59 3.22 12.11
C LEU A 48 -7.88 3.62 11.38
N HIS A 49 -7.77 3.81 10.07
CA HIS A 49 -8.90 3.94 9.16
C HIS A 49 -9.01 2.66 8.33
N TYR A 50 -10.11 1.93 8.50
CA TYR A 50 -10.33 0.70 7.75
C TYR A 50 -10.73 1.01 6.30
N PHE A 51 -10.14 0.28 5.36
CA PHE A 51 -10.46 0.38 3.94
C PHE A 51 -10.48 -1.01 3.31
N ASP A 52 -11.62 -1.43 2.78
CA ASP A 52 -11.75 -2.70 2.05
C ASP A 52 -11.32 -2.52 0.59
N GLY A 53 -10.03 -2.71 0.32
CA GLY A 53 -9.51 -2.63 -1.05
C GLY A 53 -10.00 -3.76 -1.97
N ARG A 54 -10.47 -4.89 -1.44
CA ARG A 54 -10.88 -6.05 -2.26
C ARG A 54 -12.19 -5.77 -2.98
N SER A 55 -13.19 -5.30 -2.25
CA SER A 55 -14.53 -5.06 -2.81
C SER A 55 -14.66 -3.68 -3.47
N THR A 56 -13.81 -2.71 -3.08
CA THR A 56 -13.95 -1.31 -3.52
C THR A 56 -13.04 -0.94 -4.69
N LEU A 57 -11.87 -1.56 -4.85
CA LEU A 57 -10.93 -1.23 -5.92
C LEU A 57 -11.07 -2.19 -7.10
N LYS A 58 -11.19 -1.63 -8.32
CA LYS A 58 -11.23 -2.38 -9.58
C LYS A 58 -9.95 -2.21 -10.40
N PRO A 59 -9.55 -3.19 -11.22
CA PRO A 59 -10.14 -4.53 -11.31
C PRO A 59 -9.83 -5.35 -10.06
N GLU A 60 -10.65 -6.36 -9.79
CA GLU A 60 -10.41 -7.29 -8.69
C GLU A 60 -9.03 -7.93 -8.84
N TYR A 61 -8.38 -8.20 -7.69
CA TYR A 61 -7.13 -8.93 -7.68
C TYR A 61 -7.37 -10.35 -8.21
N VAL A 62 -6.74 -10.69 -9.33
CA VAL A 62 -6.84 -12.02 -9.93
C VAL A 62 -5.66 -12.84 -9.40
N VAL A 63 -5.95 -13.87 -8.58
CA VAL A 63 -4.92 -14.80 -8.09
C VAL A 63 -4.57 -15.77 -9.23
N GLY A 64 -3.33 -15.77 -9.72
CA GLY A 64 -2.82 -16.80 -10.63
C GLY A 64 -2.46 -16.35 -12.06
N GLN A 65 -1.76 -15.23 -12.22
CA GLN A 65 -0.99 -14.92 -13.44
C GLN A 65 0.50 -14.93 -13.14
#